data_AF-A0A4S2LVK6-F1
#
_entry.id   AF-A0A4S2LVK6-F1
#
_cell.length_a   1.000
_cell.length_b   1.000
_cell.length_c   1.000
_cell.angle_alpha   90.00
_cell.angle_beta   90.00
_cell.angle_gamma   90.00
#
_symmetry.space_group_name_H-M   'P 1'
#
loop_
_entity.id
_entity.type
_entity.pdbx_description
1 polymer ?
#
loop_
_entity_poly.entity_id
_entity_poly.type
_entity_poly.pdbx_seq_one_letter_code
_entity_poly.pdbx_strand_id
1 'polypeptide(L)'
;MVKILSLKASSVIHRISVYIGPTTNPFPCHQLLATTSATTWFYSVSVSPTTMITIVHIYTNLQTVLLFWSIALRCSGDGIDVNVASLPKTDTAEKDDQKKNPYIWDRHTITPHDKLVYENSYWAFTNLPSVRIPVLRAPFPTFGMVMPLPYWWSGTERFYPVDVNGLEFKLVGVDNYILRSAISRCKQVITSRSGLSVYPNRWTHQEPFLTDWAREYQTNKRTSTRVAGTAGADLDIAERPTFWWSEKRVQWFYQIFNSQQRQHQPSTPLRRIRIYVRSSGKDWPSLQMDESYAVLVDGEQIFLVANETWGALRGLESLNQLMWRTSDMTQVYINQTYIFDKPRFPHRGLLVDTSRHFISKSILLVNLEAMAYNKLNVLHWHIVDDNSFPYQSQTFPSLSQKGAWNKRQVYTQHDIKEIVEFARLRGIRVIPEFDIPGHTRSLAYSKPELLAQCQGYEDNTVYFGPLNPFINETYQFIENFLIEMFNLFPDEYIHLGGDEVQPACWDADLEMIRTQAKLNLQGALTLDYFWKRVQNIVTELGNRQPANRRKIVVWQEVAAQVFEERLCVISLVE
;
A
#
# COMPACT_ATOMS: atom_id res chain seq x y z
N MET A 1 6.22 55.73 11.01
CA MET A 1 6.88 55.74 9.68
C MET A 1 8.01 54.73 9.71
N VAL A 2 7.89 53.62 8.98
CA VAL A 2 8.96 52.63 8.84
C VAL A 2 9.32 52.55 7.36
N LYS A 3 10.59 52.77 7.05
CA LYS A 3 11.17 52.71 5.71
C LYS A 3 11.13 51.25 5.22
N ILE A 4 10.47 50.98 4.09
CA ILE A 4 10.55 49.67 3.42
C ILE A 4 11.75 49.73 2.48
N LEU A 5 12.83 49.01 2.83
CA LEU A 5 13.92 48.72 1.92
C LEU A 5 13.52 47.51 1.05
N SER A 6 13.47 47.74 -0.26
CA SER A 6 13.28 46.72 -1.29
C SER A 6 14.46 45.76 -1.29
N LEU A 7 14.20 44.47 -1.04
CA LEU A 7 15.12 43.37 -1.31
C LEU A 7 14.38 42.32 -2.14
N LYS A 8 14.90 42.06 -3.34
CA LYS A 8 14.53 40.91 -4.17
C LYS A 8 15.08 39.65 -3.49
N ALA A 9 14.19 38.74 -3.08
CA ALA A 9 14.58 37.38 -2.73
C ALA A 9 13.51 36.39 -3.16
N SER A 10 13.93 35.49 -4.05
CA SER A 10 13.30 34.23 -4.40
C SER A 10 13.35 33.27 -3.21
N SER A 11 12.20 32.85 -2.68
CA SER A 11 11.94 31.51 -2.14
C SER A 11 10.64 31.48 -1.35
N VAL A 12 9.93 30.38 -1.51
CA VAL A 12 8.64 30.05 -0.89
C VAL A 12 8.88 29.65 0.57
N ILE A 13 8.23 30.32 1.53
CA ILE A 13 8.25 29.91 2.94
C ILE A 13 7.20 28.81 3.14
N HIS A 14 7.59 27.65 3.65
CA HIS A 14 6.69 26.59 4.09
C HIS A 14 6.93 26.32 5.58
N ARG A 15 5.89 26.58 6.39
CA ARG A 15 5.76 26.35 7.85
C ARG A 15 6.62 27.23 8.78
N ILE A 16 5.94 27.74 9.81
CA ILE A 16 6.54 28.18 11.07
C ILE A 16 6.02 27.21 12.14
N SER A 17 6.91 26.63 12.94
CA SER A 17 6.57 25.74 14.05
C SER A 17 6.97 26.43 15.36
N VAL A 18 6.03 26.56 16.31
CA VAL A 18 6.30 27.10 17.65
C VAL A 18 6.51 25.94 18.61
N TYR A 19 7.63 25.94 19.34
CA TYR A 19 7.94 24.92 20.34
C TYR A 19 7.90 25.54 21.74
N ILE A 20 7.21 24.89 22.68
CA ILE A 20 7.23 25.25 24.11
C ILE A 20 7.75 24.02 24.85
N GLY A 21 9.00 24.08 25.35
CA GLY A 21 9.59 23.03 26.18
C GLY A 21 9.31 23.24 27.67
N PRO A 22 9.43 22.21 28.52
CA PRO A 22 9.19 22.33 29.95
C PRO A 22 10.40 22.99 30.64
N THR A 23 10.19 24.10 31.35
CA THR A 23 11.21 24.74 32.18
C THR A 23 10.81 24.73 33.65
N THR A 24 11.67 24.18 34.50
CA THR A 24 11.57 24.19 35.95
C THR A 24 12.08 25.52 36.54
N ASN A 25 11.33 26.62 36.41
CA ASN A 25 11.33 27.76 37.36
C ASN A 25 10.33 28.87 36.94
N PRO A 26 9.82 29.69 37.88
CA PRO A 26 8.72 30.62 37.65
C PRO A 26 9.20 32.03 37.21
N PHE A 27 8.42 32.63 36.31
CA PHE A 27 8.45 34.02 35.78
C PHE A 27 9.22 34.27 34.45
N PRO A 28 8.66 35.12 33.56
CA PRO A 28 8.48 34.74 32.16
C PRO A 28 9.24 35.64 31.18
N CYS A 29 9.85 35.04 30.15
CA CYS A 29 10.08 35.68 28.85
C CYS A 29 10.29 34.58 27.81
N HIS A 30 9.35 34.43 26.88
CA HIS A 30 9.40 33.47 25.79
C HIS A 30 10.37 33.95 24.69
N GLN A 31 11.31 33.11 24.28
CA GLN A 31 12.06 33.26 23.03
C GLN A 31 11.23 32.70 21.87
N LEU A 32 11.16 33.44 20.76
CA LEU A 32 10.57 32.98 19.50
C LEU A 32 11.69 32.47 18.59
N LEU A 33 11.67 31.17 18.29
CA LEU A 33 12.58 30.53 17.35
C LEU A 33 11.87 30.39 16.00
N ALA A 34 12.41 31.02 14.95
CA ALA A 34 12.03 30.77 13.57
C ALA A 34 13.23 30.14 12.84
N THR A 35 13.03 28.97 12.25
CA THR A 35 14.03 28.30 11.42
C THR A 35 13.53 28.21 9.98
N THR A 36 14.38 28.62 9.04
CA THR A 36 14.26 28.25 7.62
C THR A 36 15.51 27.46 7.23
N SER A 37 15.42 26.61 6.21
CA SER A 37 16.35 25.52 5.92
C SER A 37 17.76 25.92 5.45
N ALA A 38 18.28 27.11 5.80
CA ALA A 38 19.66 27.46 5.49
C ALA A 38 20.39 28.39 6.48
N THR A 39 19.76 29.09 7.44
CA THR A 39 20.50 29.84 8.50
C THR A 39 19.58 30.20 9.67
N THR A 40 20.11 30.18 10.90
CA THR A 40 19.39 30.59 12.12
C THR A 40 19.72 32.05 12.46
N TRP A 41 18.71 32.89 12.65
CA TRP A 41 18.87 34.28 13.11
C TRP A 41 18.12 34.50 14.44
N PHE A 42 18.73 35.25 15.35
CA PHE A 42 18.13 35.63 16.65
C PHE A 42 17.56 37.05 16.58
N TYR A 43 16.27 37.22 16.90
CA TYR A 43 15.67 38.53 17.13
C TYR A 43 15.11 38.60 18.55
N SER A 44 15.39 39.69 19.28
CA SER A 44 14.69 40.02 20.51
C SER A 44 13.60 41.05 20.20
N VAL A 45 12.36 40.78 20.62
CA VAL A 45 11.26 41.75 20.59
C VAL A 45 10.69 41.85 22.00
N SER A 46 10.74 43.06 22.57
CA SER A 46 10.08 43.37 23.84
C SER A 46 8.62 43.73 23.56
N VAL A 47 7.67 43.08 24.24
CA VAL A 47 6.23 43.34 24.07
C VAL A 47 5.64 43.79 25.41
N SER A 48 4.95 44.93 25.39
CA SER A 48 4.21 45.52 26.53
C SER A 48 2.76 44.98 26.60
N PRO A 49 2.15 44.88 27.79
CA PRO A 49 0.91 44.11 28.05
C PRO A 49 -0.39 44.67 27.43
N THR A 50 -0.34 45.68 26.56
CA THR A 50 -1.55 46.30 25.97
C THR A 50 -1.55 46.37 24.44
N THR A 51 -0.72 45.59 23.75
CA THR A 51 -0.62 45.68 22.28
C THR A 51 -1.47 44.63 21.57
N MET A 52 -2.44 45.06 20.74
CA MET A 52 -3.09 44.20 19.75
C MET A 52 -2.05 43.73 18.73
N ILE A 53 -1.93 42.42 18.54
CA ILE A 53 -1.09 41.84 17.47
C ILE A 53 -1.98 41.66 16.24
N THR A 54 -1.77 42.48 15.21
CA THR A 54 -2.36 42.27 13.88
C THR A 54 -1.40 41.47 13.03
N ILE A 55 -1.72 40.21 12.73
CA ILE A 55 -0.98 39.41 11.76
C ILE A 55 -1.59 39.65 10.38
N VAL A 56 -0.86 40.34 9.50
CA VAL A 56 -1.29 40.59 8.12
C VAL A 56 -0.79 39.44 7.23
N HIS A 57 -1.71 38.63 6.69
CA HIS A 57 -1.41 37.68 5.63
C HIS A 57 -1.40 38.41 4.28
N ILE A 58 -0.25 38.48 3.60
CA ILE A 58 -0.17 38.95 2.23
C ILE A 58 -0.07 37.73 1.31
N TYR A 59 -1.14 37.44 0.56
CA TYR A 59 -1.09 36.49 -0.54
C TYR A 59 -0.73 37.22 -1.83
N THR A 60 0.38 36.84 -2.46
CA THR A 60 0.68 37.23 -3.84
C THR A 60 0.36 36.07 -4.76
N ASN A 61 -0.87 36.02 -5.27
CA ASN A 61 -1.10 35.55 -6.64
C ASN A 61 -2.39 36.15 -7.20
N LEU A 62 -2.41 36.37 -8.51
CA LEU A 62 -3.43 37.12 -9.25
C LEU A 62 -4.86 36.63 -9.00
N GLN A 63 -5.76 37.61 -8.86
CA GLN A 63 -7.20 37.58 -8.58
C GLN A 63 -7.63 37.60 -7.10
N THR A 64 -8.25 38.72 -6.76
CA THR A 64 -8.53 39.26 -5.43
C THR A 64 -9.83 38.69 -4.84
N VAL A 65 -9.75 38.09 -3.65
CA VAL A 65 -10.76 38.22 -2.58
C VAL A 65 -10.00 38.33 -1.26
N LEU A 66 -10.04 39.51 -0.63
CA LEU A 66 -9.47 39.74 0.70
C LEU A 66 -10.46 39.23 1.76
N LEU A 67 -10.12 38.13 2.44
CA LEU A 67 -10.82 37.69 3.65
C LEU A 67 -9.98 38.10 4.87
N PHE A 68 -10.51 39.02 5.67
CA PHE A 68 -9.90 39.40 6.94
C PHE A 68 -10.32 38.41 8.03
N TRP A 69 -9.36 37.74 8.66
CA TRP A 69 -9.58 37.02 9.91
C TRP A 69 -8.96 37.82 11.05
N SER A 70 -9.79 38.24 12.00
CA SER A 70 -9.33 38.84 13.26
C SER A 70 -9.41 37.76 14.34
N ILE A 71 -8.27 37.32 14.87
CA ILE A 71 -8.25 36.44 16.05
C ILE A 71 -7.94 37.32 17.26
N ALA A 72 -8.91 37.45 18.16
CA ALA A 72 -8.71 38.11 19.45
C ALA A 72 -8.28 37.05 20.48
N LEU A 73 -7.05 37.15 20.99
CA LEU A 73 -6.58 36.36 22.12
C LEU A 73 -6.67 37.23 23.38
N ARG A 74 -7.39 36.74 24.41
CA ARG A 74 -7.43 37.36 25.73
C ARG A 74 -6.82 36.37 26.72
N CYS A 75 -5.76 36.77 27.42
CA CYS A 75 -5.18 35.96 28.49
C CYS A 75 -5.94 36.25 29.80
N SER A 76 -6.57 35.24 30.39
CA SER A 76 -6.92 35.21 31.82
C SER A 76 -6.12 34.10 32.50
N GLY A 77 -5.83 34.28 33.78
CA GLY A 77 -4.77 33.58 34.53
C GLY A 77 -4.86 32.06 34.67
N ASP A 78 -5.91 31.40 34.18
CA ASP A 78 -6.05 29.93 34.23
C ASP A 78 -6.60 29.42 32.88
N GLY A 79 -5.72 29.04 31.96
CA GLY A 79 -6.06 28.37 30.69
C GLY A 79 -6.41 29.27 29.50
N ILE A 80 -6.08 28.81 28.29
CA ILE A 80 -6.48 29.43 27.02
C ILE A 80 -7.80 28.79 26.58
N ASP A 81 -8.90 29.54 26.65
CA ASP A 81 -10.16 29.17 26.01
C ASP A 81 -10.15 29.61 24.54
N VAL A 82 -10.25 28.65 23.62
CA VAL A 82 -10.42 28.92 22.19
C VAL A 82 -11.91 28.82 21.86
N ASN A 83 -12.62 29.95 21.90
CA ASN A 83 -13.97 30.04 21.37
C ASN A 83 -13.94 30.28 19.86
N VAL A 84 -14.19 29.24 19.07
CA VAL A 84 -14.48 29.38 17.63
C VAL A 84 -15.98 29.61 17.50
N ALA A 85 -16.39 30.87 17.33
CA ALA A 85 -17.78 31.18 17.01
C ALA A 85 -18.12 30.58 15.63
N SER A 86 -19.11 29.71 15.59
CA SER A 86 -19.72 29.20 14.35
C SER A 86 -20.46 30.33 13.64
N LEU A 87 -20.17 30.52 12.35
CA LEU A 87 -20.97 31.39 11.48
C LEU A 87 -22.22 30.64 10.97
N PRO A 88 -23.34 31.35 10.71
CA PRO A 88 -24.60 30.73 10.33
C PRO A 88 -24.52 30.10 8.93
N LYS A 89 -25.21 28.99 8.74
CA LYS A 89 -25.48 28.42 7.41
C LYS A 89 -26.22 29.46 6.56
N THR A 90 -25.61 29.92 5.48
CA THR A 90 -26.34 30.62 4.42
C THR A 90 -27.05 29.58 3.56
N ASP A 91 -28.37 29.52 3.68
CA ASP A 91 -29.24 28.87 2.72
C ASP A 91 -29.16 29.62 1.38
N THR A 92 -28.49 29.02 0.40
CA THR A 92 -28.72 29.34 -1.01
C THR A 92 -29.26 28.11 -1.69
N ALA A 93 -30.57 28.14 -1.94
CA ALA A 93 -31.26 27.20 -2.80
C ALA A 93 -30.76 27.37 -4.24
N GLU A 94 -29.86 26.49 -4.68
CA GLU A 94 -29.62 26.26 -6.10
C GLU A 94 -30.48 25.10 -6.58
N LYS A 95 -31.26 25.42 -7.62
CA LYS A 95 -32.23 24.55 -8.26
C LYS A 95 -31.54 23.33 -8.88
N ASP A 96 -32.17 22.18 -8.66
CA ASP A 96 -31.97 20.92 -9.37
C ASP A 96 -31.79 21.14 -10.88
N ASP A 97 -30.66 20.69 -11.41
CA ASP A 97 -30.60 20.14 -12.76
C ASP A 97 -29.68 18.90 -12.75
N GLN A 98 -30.26 17.79 -12.30
CA GLN A 98 -29.62 16.47 -12.26
C GLN A 98 -29.34 15.96 -13.68
N LYS A 99 -28.14 16.22 -14.20
CA LYS A 99 -27.48 15.25 -15.08
C LYS A 99 -26.68 14.29 -14.19
N LYS A 100 -27.31 13.15 -13.87
CA LYS A 100 -26.72 12.02 -13.15
C LYS A 100 -25.43 11.57 -13.86
N ASN A 101 -24.28 11.84 -13.25
CA ASN A 101 -23.05 11.11 -13.53
C ASN A 101 -23.07 9.85 -12.64
N PRO A 102 -23.18 8.62 -13.17
CA PRO A 102 -23.47 7.44 -12.34
C PRO A 102 -22.30 6.93 -11.48
N TYR A 103 -21.14 7.59 -11.49
CA TYR A 103 -19.89 6.98 -11.02
C TYR A 103 -19.09 7.87 -10.07
N ILE A 104 -19.78 8.45 -9.09
CA ILE A 104 -19.14 8.84 -7.84
C ILE A 104 -19.38 7.68 -6.88
N TRP A 105 -18.30 7.12 -6.33
CA TRP A 105 -18.37 6.21 -5.18
C TRP A 105 -19.29 6.85 -4.13
N ASP A 106 -20.49 6.31 -3.94
CA ASP A 106 -21.48 6.90 -3.06
C ASP A 106 -20.92 6.90 -1.62
N ARG A 107 -20.46 8.07 -1.17
CA ARG A 107 -19.84 8.24 0.15
C ARG A 107 -20.83 8.03 1.29
N HIS A 108 -22.14 7.93 1.02
CA HIS A 108 -23.17 7.99 2.05
C HIS A 108 -23.83 6.64 2.36
N THR A 109 -23.52 5.55 1.65
CA THR A 109 -24.00 4.20 1.99
C THR A 109 -22.97 3.11 1.72
N ILE A 110 -21.86 3.10 2.48
CA ILE A 110 -20.97 1.93 2.50
C ILE A 110 -21.35 1.06 3.70
N THR A 111 -22.35 0.21 3.51
CA THR A 111 -22.42 -1.04 4.27
C THR A 111 -21.16 -1.84 3.92
N PRO A 112 -20.38 -2.37 4.89
CA PRO A 112 -19.13 -3.06 4.57
C PRO A 112 -19.37 -4.24 3.61
N HIS A 113 -18.71 -4.23 2.46
CA HIS A 113 -18.71 -5.35 1.51
C HIS A 113 -17.94 -6.58 2.05
N ASP A 114 -17.11 -6.38 3.09
CA ASP A 114 -16.19 -7.37 3.65
C ASP A 114 -16.69 -7.97 4.96
N LYS A 115 -17.92 -8.51 4.98
CA LYS A 115 -18.36 -9.31 6.12
C LYS A 115 -17.68 -10.68 6.02
N LEU A 116 -16.51 -10.80 6.65
CA LEU A 116 -15.76 -12.06 6.73
C LEU A 116 -16.18 -12.88 7.94
N VAL A 117 -16.27 -14.20 7.75
CA VAL A 117 -16.49 -15.19 8.79
C VAL A 117 -15.32 -16.15 8.81
N TYR A 118 -14.83 -16.48 9.99
CA TYR A 118 -13.82 -17.51 10.19
C TYR A 118 -14.45 -18.90 10.34
N GLU A 119 -14.08 -19.84 9.49
CA GLU A 119 -14.52 -21.24 9.50
C GLU A 119 -13.34 -22.19 9.32
N ASN A 120 -13.09 -23.08 10.29
CA ASN A 120 -12.15 -24.21 10.14
C ASN A 120 -10.76 -23.86 9.56
N SER A 121 -10.17 -22.70 9.92
CA SER A 121 -8.90 -22.16 9.38
C SER A 121 -8.98 -21.41 8.05
N TYR A 122 -10.17 -20.99 7.65
CA TYR A 122 -10.39 -20.14 6.48
C TYR A 122 -11.24 -18.92 6.84
N TRP A 123 -10.93 -17.79 6.22
CA TRP A 123 -11.80 -16.64 6.10
C TRP A 123 -12.70 -16.81 4.88
N ALA A 124 -14.01 -16.67 5.06
CA ALA A 124 -15.01 -16.72 3.99
C ALA A 124 -15.82 -15.42 3.97
N PHE A 125 -16.11 -14.90 2.78
CA PHE A 125 -17.03 -13.77 2.64
C PHE A 125 -18.47 -14.26 2.84
N THR A 126 -19.26 -13.59 3.68
CA THR A 126 -20.64 -14.03 3.96
C THR A 126 -21.51 -14.14 2.73
N ASN A 127 -21.24 -13.32 1.71
CA ASN A 127 -22.04 -13.27 0.49
C ASN A 127 -21.38 -14.02 -0.68
N LEU A 128 -20.17 -14.57 -0.48
CA LEU A 128 -19.42 -15.32 -1.49
C LEU A 128 -18.75 -16.55 -0.85
N PRO A 129 -19.53 -17.58 -0.45
CA PRO A 129 -19.01 -18.76 0.25
C PRO A 129 -18.02 -19.60 -0.57
N SER A 130 -17.92 -19.35 -1.88
CA SER A 130 -16.93 -19.96 -2.77
C SER A 130 -15.52 -19.43 -2.56
N VAL A 131 -15.36 -18.22 -2.00
CA VAL A 131 -14.05 -17.63 -1.73
C VAL A 131 -13.63 -18.00 -0.31
N ARG A 132 -12.71 -18.96 -0.22
CA ARG A 132 -12.05 -19.35 1.04
C ARG A 132 -10.61 -18.88 1.03
N ILE A 133 -10.26 -18.11 2.04
CA ILE A 133 -8.93 -17.56 2.21
C ILE A 133 -8.28 -18.24 3.41
N PRO A 134 -7.20 -19.00 3.25
CA PRO A 134 -6.58 -19.72 4.36
C PRO A 134 -6.00 -18.75 5.38
N VAL A 135 -6.17 -19.08 6.66
CA VAL A 135 -5.41 -18.44 7.74
C VAL A 135 -4.06 -19.13 7.80
N LEU A 136 -3.04 -18.45 7.27
CA LEU A 136 -1.68 -18.96 7.27
C LEU A 136 -1.23 -19.15 8.72
N ARG A 137 -0.87 -20.38 9.07
CA ARG A 137 -0.25 -20.68 10.36
C ARG A 137 1.25 -20.55 10.19
N ALA A 138 1.92 -20.04 11.20
CA ALA A 138 3.37 -20.15 11.25
C ALA A 138 3.75 -21.65 11.17
N PRO A 139 4.63 -22.05 10.22
CA PRO A 139 5.00 -23.45 10.05
C PRO A 139 5.75 -24.01 11.28
N PHE A 140 6.28 -23.11 12.11
CA PHE A 140 6.96 -23.41 13.36
C PHE A 140 6.41 -22.50 14.47
N PRO A 141 6.43 -22.95 15.74
CA PRO A 141 6.12 -22.08 16.87
C PRO A 141 7.01 -20.83 16.83
N THR A 142 6.40 -19.65 16.77
CA THR A 142 7.14 -18.38 16.75
C THR A 142 7.65 -18.01 18.14
N PHE A 143 7.06 -18.55 19.22
CA PHE A 143 7.38 -18.22 20.61
C PHE A 143 7.43 -16.70 20.89
N GLY A 144 6.58 -15.95 20.18
CA GLY A 144 6.58 -14.49 20.24
C GLY A 144 7.63 -13.81 19.38
N MET A 145 8.21 -14.50 18.39
CA MET A 145 8.98 -13.85 17.33
C MET A 145 8.06 -13.13 16.35
N VAL A 146 8.50 -11.93 15.98
CA VAL A 146 7.82 -11.09 14.99
C VAL A 146 8.62 -11.08 13.69
N MET A 147 7.93 -11.30 12.57
CA MET A 147 8.42 -11.21 11.21
C MET A 147 7.49 -10.33 10.34
N PRO A 148 8.03 -9.37 9.56
CA PRO A 148 9.43 -8.92 9.55
C PRO A 148 9.90 -8.42 10.92
N LEU A 149 11.20 -8.53 11.19
CA LEU A 149 11.79 -8.07 12.46
C LEU A 149 11.52 -6.57 12.64
N PRO A 150 11.00 -6.14 13.81
CA PRO A 150 10.70 -4.74 14.05
C PRO A 150 11.95 -3.84 14.03
N TYR A 151 11.77 -2.56 13.70
CA TYR A 151 12.83 -1.55 13.74
C TYR A 151 13.54 -1.48 15.10
N TRP A 152 12.76 -1.52 16.19
CA TRP A 152 13.28 -1.62 17.55
C TRP A 152 12.41 -2.57 18.36
N TRP A 153 13.06 -3.50 19.06
CA TRP A 153 12.38 -4.50 19.88
C TRP A 153 13.18 -4.79 21.14
N SER A 154 12.51 -4.70 22.28
CA SER A 154 13.00 -5.15 23.57
C SER A 154 11.98 -6.12 24.18
N GLY A 155 12.44 -7.32 24.52
CA GLY A 155 11.65 -8.33 25.22
C GLY A 155 12.38 -8.76 26.49
N THR A 156 11.64 -9.35 27.42
CA THR A 156 12.23 -10.01 28.60
C THR A 156 12.02 -11.52 28.50
N GLU A 157 12.34 -12.27 29.56
CA GLU A 157 11.97 -13.68 29.68
C GLU A 157 10.64 -13.87 30.43
N ARG A 158 9.89 -12.79 30.70
CA ARG A 158 8.65 -12.82 31.49
C ARG A 158 7.43 -12.99 30.59
N PHE A 159 6.64 -14.02 30.84
CA PHE A 159 5.44 -14.32 30.07
C PHE A 159 4.17 -14.07 30.88
N TYR A 160 3.15 -13.53 30.22
CA TYR A 160 1.83 -13.33 30.80
C TYR A 160 0.81 -14.26 30.14
N PRO A 161 -0.01 -14.98 30.93
CA PRO A 161 -1.16 -15.67 30.39
C PRO A 161 -2.17 -14.64 29.86
N VAL A 162 -2.82 -14.96 28.75
CA VAL A 162 -3.87 -14.14 28.14
C VAL A 162 -5.21 -14.87 28.30
N ASP A 163 -6.19 -14.23 28.92
CA ASP A 163 -7.55 -14.75 28.99
C ASP A 163 -8.28 -14.42 27.69
N VAL A 164 -8.18 -15.34 26.73
CA VAL A 164 -8.71 -15.19 25.38
C VAL A 164 -10.23 -15.03 25.34
N ASN A 165 -10.94 -15.67 26.28
CA ASN A 165 -12.40 -15.60 26.33
C ASN A 165 -12.89 -14.24 26.88
N GLY A 166 -12.15 -13.69 27.85
CA GLY A 166 -12.39 -12.37 28.44
C GLY A 166 -11.66 -11.21 27.76
N LEU A 167 -10.97 -11.44 26.63
CA LEU A 167 -10.11 -10.45 25.98
C LEU A 167 -10.93 -9.34 25.32
N GLU A 168 -10.81 -8.13 25.86
CA GLU A 168 -11.47 -6.92 25.37
C GLU A 168 -10.51 -6.07 24.53
N PHE A 169 -10.96 -5.73 23.32
CA PHE A 169 -10.30 -4.73 22.46
C PHE A 169 -10.97 -3.38 22.66
N LYS A 170 -10.25 -2.42 23.22
CA LYS A 170 -10.73 -1.05 23.41
C LYS A 170 -10.01 -0.10 22.45
N LEU A 171 -10.74 0.39 21.46
CA LEU A 171 -10.25 1.42 20.54
C LEU A 171 -10.42 2.80 21.18
N VAL A 172 -9.37 3.63 21.09
CA VAL A 172 -9.31 4.99 21.62
C VAL A 172 -8.82 5.92 20.51
N GLY A 173 -9.56 7.00 20.26
CA GLY A 173 -9.28 7.92 19.16
C GLY A 173 -10.14 7.63 17.95
N VAL A 174 -9.50 7.39 16.80
CA VAL A 174 -10.22 7.14 15.55
C VAL A 174 -10.89 5.78 15.55
N ASP A 175 -12.18 5.77 15.23
CA ASP A 175 -12.99 4.57 15.00
C ASP A 175 -13.52 4.56 13.56
N ASN A 176 -12.94 3.72 12.72
CA ASN A 176 -13.37 3.53 11.34
C ASN A 176 -13.56 2.04 11.01
N TYR A 177 -14.24 1.80 9.90
CA TYR A 177 -14.60 0.44 9.51
C TYR A 177 -13.37 -0.44 9.20
N ILE A 178 -12.26 0.12 8.69
CA ILE A 178 -10.99 -0.61 8.45
C ILE A 178 -10.46 -1.20 9.76
N LEU A 179 -10.35 -0.34 10.79
CA LEU A 179 -9.87 -0.74 12.11
C LEU A 179 -10.80 -1.76 12.76
N ARG A 180 -12.12 -1.55 12.71
CA ARG A 180 -13.08 -2.52 13.26
C ARG A 180 -12.98 -3.87 12.57
N SER A 181 -12.85 -3.89 11.25
CA SER A 181 -12.64 -5.12 10.48
C SER A 181 -11.32 -5.81 10.86
N ALA A 182 -10.23 -5.06 11.00
CA ALA A 182 -8.94 -5.61 11.41
C ALA A 182 -8.93 -6.15 12.84
N ILE A 183 -9.54 -5.44 13.79
CA ILE A 183 -9.72 -5.89 15.17
C ILE A 183 -10.57 -7.16 15.22
N SER A 184 -11.66 -7.22 14.45
CA SER A 184 -12.48 -8.43 14.33
C SER A 184 -11.65 -9.61 13.80
N ARG A 185 -10.84 -9.40 12.76
CA ARG A 185 -9.94 -10.44 12.24
C ARG A 185 -8.91 -10.91 13.27
N CYS A 186 -8.22 -9.98 13.91
CA CYS A 186 -7.26 -10.26 14.98
C CYS A 186 -7.88 -11.06 16.13
N LYS A 187 -9.07 -10.64 16.60
CA LYS A 187 -9.81 -11.35 17.65
C LYS A 187 -10.11 -12.79 17.25
N GLN A 188 -10.59 -13.02 16.04
CA GLN A 188 -10.91 -14.36 15.55
C GLN A 188 -9.65 -15.24 15.42
N VAL A 189 -8.52 -14.69 14.96
CA VAL A 189 -7.21 -15.39 14.94
C VAL A 189 -6.80 -15.80 16.36
N ILE A 190 -6.86 -14.89 17.33
CA ILE A 190 -6.47 -15.15 18.73
C ILE A 190 -7.40 -16.19 19.37
N THR A 191 -8.71 -16.08 19.19
CA THR A 191 -9.70 -17.01 19.79
C THR A 191 -9.74 -18.37 19.13
N SER A 192 -9.33 -18.45 17.86
CA SER A 192 -9.31 -19.71 17.12
C SER A 192 -8.27 -20.67 17.71
N ARG A 193 -8.60 -21.96 17.79
CA ARG A 193 -7.62 -23.01 18.16
C ARG A 193 -6.40 -22.97 17.23
N SER A 194 -6.59 -22.69 15.96
CA SER A 194 -5.57 -22.83 14.93
C SER A 194 -4.92 -21.53 14.47
N GLY A 195 -5.41 -20.36 14.90
CA GLY A 195 -4.94 -19.09 14.38
C GLY A 195 -3.58 -18.65 14.92
N LEU A 196 -3.25 -19.05 16.14
CA LEU A 196 -1.96 -18.74 16.76
C LEU A 196 -0.94 -19.84 16.52
N SER A 197 0.34 -19.49 16.59
CA SER A 197 1.41 -20.47 16.57
C SER A 197 1.29 -21.41 17.79
N VAL A 198 1.47 -22.71 17.55
CA VAL A 198 1.35 -23.77 18.56
C VAL A 198 2.68 -24.46 18.67
N TYR A 199 3.11 -24.78 19.89
CA TYR A 199 4.21 -25.70 20.10
C TYR A 199 3.75 -27.14 19.88
N PRO A 200 4.30 -27.89 18.92
CA PRO A 200 3.86 -29.27 18.75
C PRO A 200 4.50 -30.14 19.84
N ASN A 201 3.66 -30.85 20.61
CA ASN A 201 4.11 -31.96 21.47
C ASN A 201 4.88 -33.05 20.70
N ARG A 202 4.78 -33.08 19.36
CA ARG A 202 5.39 -34.11 18.48
C ARG A 202 6.86 -33.87 18.12
N TRP A 203 7.45 -32.71 18.41
CA TRP A 203 8.88 -32.52 18.12
C TRP A 203 9.81 -33.24 19.08
N THR A 204 9.28 -33.91 20.11
CA THR A 204 10.10 -34.78 20.96
C THR A 204 10.47 -36.10 20.31
N HIS A 205 9.73 -36.65 19.33
CA HIS A 205 10.15 -37.83 18.57
C HIS A 205 9.25 -38.04 17.33
N GLN A 206 9.74 -37.74 16.12
CA GLN A 206 9.54 -38.47 14.85
C GLN A 206 9.94 -37.62 13.59
N GLU A 207 11.11 -37.94 13.02
CA GLU A 207 11.38 -38.06 11.56
C GLU A 207 10.20 -38.81 10.86
N PRO A 208 9.77 -38.62 9.56
CA PRO A 208 10.52 -38.29 8.33
C PRO A 208 9.72 -37.48 7.25
N PHE A 209 8.58 -36.84 7.59
CA PHE A 209 7.55 -36.41 6.62
C PHE A 209 7.94 -35.28 5.65
N LEU A 210 8.99 -34.52 5.96
CA LEU A 210 9.54 -33.50 5.05
C LEU A 210 10.48 -34.09 4.00
N THR A 211 10.97 -35.33 4.20
CA THR A 211 11.91 -35.95 3.26
C THR A 211 11.22 -36.48 2.01
N ASP A 212 9.96 -36.90 2.04
CA ASP A 212 9.32 -37.51 0.86
C ASP A 212 8.97 -36.47 -0.22
N TRP A 213 8.49 -35.29 0.18
CA TRP A 213 8.22 -34.18 -0.75
C TRP A 213 9.52 -33.58 -1.30
N ALA A 214 10.57 -33.50 -0.48
CA ALA A 214 11.91 -33.08 -0.92
C ALA A 214 12.57 -34.12 -1.85
N ARG A 215 12.35 -35.42 -1.63
CA ARG A 215 12.90 -36.51 -2.46
C ARG A 215 12.21 -36.58 -3.82
N GLU A 216 10.89 -36.36 -3.89
CA GLU A 216 10.12 -36.31 -5.14
C GLU A 216 10.53 -35.09 -6.00
N TYR A 217 10.92 -33.98 -5.36
CA TYR A 217 11.48 -32.82 -6.06
C TYR A 217 12.95 -33.03 -6.51
N GLN A 218 13.75 -33.77 -5.72
CA GLN A 218 15.15 -34.09 -6.06
C GLN A 218 15.30 -35.22 -7.09
N THR A 219 14.34 -36.14 -7.22
CA THR A 219 14.40 -37.26 -8.19
C THR A 219 13.98 -36.84 -9.60
N ASN A 220 13.29 -35.72 -9.77
CA ASN A 220 13.00 -35.13 -11.08
C ASN A 220 14.20 -34.34 -11.66
N LYS A 221 15.39 -34.94 -11.60
CA LYS A 221 16.55 -34.51 -12.41
C LYS A 221 16.29 -34.86 -13.88
N ARG A 222 15.49 -34.03 -14.56
CA ARG A 222 15.62 -33.83 -16.01
C ARG A 222 16.23 -32.47 -16.27
N THR A 223 17.56 -32.49 -16.42
CA THR A 223 18.33 -31.68 -17.37
C THR A 223 17.61 -30.43 -17.89
N SER A 224 17.89 -29.27 -17.29
CA SER A 224 17.99 -28.06 -18.11
C SER A 224 19.18 -27.21 -17.66
N THR A 225 19.97 -26.92 -18.67
CA THR A 225 21.02 -25.91 -18.76
C THR A 225 20.60 -24.58 -18.14
N ARG A 226 21.57 -23.93 -17.49
CA ARG A 226 21.56 -22.55 -16.99
C ARG A 226 20.61 -21.64 -17.79
N VAL A 227 19.52 -21.24 -17.16
CA VAL A 227 18.79 -20.02 -17.51
C VAL A 227 19.27 -18.94 -16.55
N ALA A 228 19.76 -17.83 -17.11
CA ALA A 228 20.17 -16.64 -16.37
C ALA A 228 18.93 -16.00 -15.73
N GLY A 229 19.04 -15.51 -14.48
CA GLY A 229 17.99 -14.68 -13.87
C GLY A 229 17.69 -14.86 -12.39
N THR A 230 18.34 -15.77 -11.65
CA THR A 230 18.12 -15.86 -10.19
C THR A 230 19.22 -15.17 -9.41
N ALA A 231 18.98 -13.91 -9.04
CA ALA A 231 19.73 -13.25 -7.99
C ALA A 231 19.50 -13.98 -6.66
N GLY A 232 20.46 -14.80 -6.24
CA GLY A 232 20.76 -15.02 -4.81
C GLY A 232 19.86 -15.94 -3.99
N ALA A 233 19.08 -16.85 -4.59
CA ALA A 233 18.48 -17.93 -3.81
C ALA A 233 19.50 -19.08 -3.64
N ASP A 234 20.27 -19.02 -2.56
CA ASP A 234 21.16 -20.08 -2.13
C ASP A 234 20.34 -21.37 -1.91
N LEU A 235 20.55 -22.37 -2.77
CA LEU A 235 19.77 -23.62 -2.83
C LEU A 235 20.02 -24.55 -1.64
N ASP A 236 20.92 -24.18 -0.72
CA ASP A 236 21.28 -24.92 0.50
C ASP A 236 20.33 -24.67 1.69
N ILE A 237 19.32 -23.79 1.55
CA ILE A 237 18.41 -23.43 2.66
C ILE A 237 17.38 -24.53 2.95
N ALA A 238 17.12 -25.45 2.01
CA ALA A 238 16.09 -26.48 2.17
C ALA A 238 16.54 -27.71 2.99
N GLU A 239 17.84 -27.96 3.14
CA GLU A 239 18.35 -29.17 3.81
C GLU A 239 18.71 -28.98 5.30
N ARG A 240 18.50 -27.79 5.87
CA ARG A 240 18.78 -27.52 7.28
C ARG A 240 17.53 -27.04 8.02
N PRO A 241 16.99 -27.82 8.98
CA PRO A 241 16.12 -27.24 9.97
C PRO A 241 16.91 -26.17 10.74
N THR A 242 16.39 -24.94 10.76
CA THR A 242 16.63 -23.94 11.81
C THR A 242 17.93 -23.11 11.76
N PHE A 243 17.89 -21.98 11.05
CA PHE A 243 18.71 -20.82 11.43
C PHE A 243 18.15 -20.13 12.70
N TRP A 244 16.87 -20.33 13.01
CA TRP A 244 16.17 -19.46 13.97
C TRP A 244 16.07 -20.03 15.39
N TRP A 245 15.83 -21.34 15.59
CA TRP A 245 15.83 -21.98 16.92
C TRP A 245 16.23 -23.46 16.83
N SER A 246 17.44 -23.82 17.30
CA SER A 246 17.79 -25.24 17.42
C SER A 246 16.90 -25.94 18.47
N GLU A 247 16.74 -27.26 18.36
CA GLU A 247 15.98 -28.06 19.33
C GLU A 247 16.41 -27.78 20.78
N LYS A 248 17.71 -27.58 21.01
CA LYS A 248 18.28 -27.18 22.29
C LYS A 248 17.78 -25.82 22.78
N ARG A 249 17.63 -24.81 21.91
CA ARG A 249 17.07 -23.49 22.28
C ARG A 249 15.60 -23.59 22.61
N VAL A 250 14.85 -24.42 21.89
CA VAL A 250 13.43 -24.67 22.16
C VAL A 250 13.26 -25.34 23.53
N GLN A 251 14.02 -26.40 23.81
CA GLN A 251 14.03 -27.06 25.12
C GLN A 251 14.44 -26.09 26.24
N TRP A 252 15.47 -25.27 26.03
CA TRP A 252 15.92 -24.23 26.96
C TRP A 252 14.82 -23.21 27.25
N PHE A 253 14.15 -22.68 26.22
CA PHE A 253 13.01 -21.76 26.37
C PHE A 253 11.93 -22.38 27.27
N TYR A 254 11.60 -23.65 27.03
CA TYR A 254 10.60 -24.36 27.84
C TYR A 254 11.04 -24.59 29.28
N GLN A 255 12.32 -24.89 29.51
CA GLN A 255 12.86 -25.02 30.86
C GLN A 255 12.74 -23.69 31.62
N ILE A 256 13.09 -22.57 30.98
CA ILE A 256 12.92 -21.23 31.56
C ILE A 256 11.44 -20.93 31.81
N PHE A 257 10.58 -21.11 30.81
CA PHE A 257 9.13 -20.88 30.92
C PHE A 257 8.52 -21.69 32.07
N ASN A 258 8.81 -22.99 32.15
CA ASN A 258 8.33 -23.87 33.23
C ASN A 258 8.93 -23.53 34.59
N SER A 259 10.13 -22.94 34.65
CA SER A 259 10.73 -22.45 35.89
C SER A 259 10.06 -21.15 36.35
N GLN A 260 9.76 -20.23 35.43
CA GLN A 260 9.08 -18.97 35.73
C GLN A 260 7.63 -19.18 36.13
N GLN A 261 6.90 -20.10 35.49
CA GLN A 261 5.58 -20.51 35.95
C GLN A 261 5.58 -20.97 37.41
N ARG A 262 6.66 -21.61 37.85
CA ARG A 262 6.82 -22.10 39.23
C ARG A 262 7.27 -21.00 40.21
N GLN A 263 7.97 -19.97 39.75
CA GLN A 263 8.54 -18.95 40.62
C GLN A 263 7.67 -17.68 40.72
N HIS A 264 7.10 -17.18 39.63
CA HIS A 264 6.37 -15.91 39.58
C HIS A 264 5.16 -16.03 38.64
N GLN A 265 4.01 -16.53 39.14
CA GLN A 265 2.75 -16.30 38.45
C GLN A 265 2.35 -14.82 38.62
N PRO A 266 2.18 -14.05 37.54
CA PRO A 266 1.33 -12.87 37.60
C PRO A 266 -0.05 -13.32 38.06
N SER A 267 -0.59 -12.72 39.12
CA SER A 267 -1.82 -13.19 39.80
C SER A 267 -3.07 -13.14 38.92
N THR A 268 -3.02 -12.48 37.75
CA THR A 268 -4.18 -12.28 36.86
C THR A 268 -3.77 -12.33 35.39
N PRO A 269 -4.45 -13.12 34.55
CA PRO A 269 -4.28 -13.09 33.11
C PRO A 269 -4.60 -11.72 32.48
N LEU A 270 -3.89 -11.38 31.41
CA LEU A 270 -4.16 -10.18 30.62
C LEU A 270 -5.52 -10.31 29.92
N ARG A 271 -6.33 -9.27 30.06
CA ARG A 271 -7.72 -9.22 29.54
C ARG A 271 -8.02 -8.03 28.65
N ARG A 272 -7.08 -7.08 28.50
CA ARG A 272 -7.35 -5.83 27.77
C ARG A 272 -6.25 -5.50 26.78
N ILE A 273 -6.66 -5.20 25.55
CA ILE A 273 -5.84 -4.58 24.52
C ILE A 273 -6.40 -3.19 24.27
N ARG A 274 -5.61 -2.14 24.54
CA ARG A 274 -5.97 -0.76 24.23
C ARG A 274 -5.26 -0.31 22.96
N ILE A 275 -6.04 0.09 21.97
CA ILE A 275 -5.55 0.54 20.67
C ILE A 275 -5.76 2.04 20.59
N TYR A 276 -4.68 2.80 20.52
CA TYR A 276 -4.69 4.25 20.38
C TYR A 276 -4.33 4.61 18.94
N VAL A 277 -5.27 5.19 18.20
CA VAL A 277 -5.03 5.66 16.83
C VAL A 277 -5.33 7.15 16.75
N ARG A 278 -4.32 7.94 16.39
CA ARG A 278 -4.43 9.41 16.37
C ARG A 278 -5.28 9.93 15.20
N SER A 279 -5.09 9.38 14.00
CA SER A 279 -5.74 9.82 12.76
C SER A 279 -6.21 8.64 11.91
N SER A 280 -7.22 8.84 11.06
CA SER A 280 -7.61 7.83 10.07
C SER A 280 -6.56 7.70 8.96
N GLY A 281 -5.80 8.77 8.69
CA GLY A 281 -5.06 8.93 7.44
C GLY A 281 -6.02 9.28 6.29
N LYS A 282 -5.52 9.18 5.05
CA LYS A 282 -6.33 9.29 3.82
C LYS A 282 -7.34 8.12 3.73
N ASP A 283 -8.40 8.26 2.93
CA ASP A 283 -9.41 7.20 2.73
C ASP A 283 -8.85 5.92 2.09
N TRP A 284 -7.80 6.08 1.29
CA TRP A 284 -7.06 5.02 0.60
C TRP A 284 -5.60 4.98 1.08
N PRO A 285 -4.98 3.80 1.14
CA PRO A 285 -3.55 3.70 1.42
C PRO A 285 -2.77 4.45 0.32
N SER A 286 -1.64 5.05 0.70
CA SER A 286 -0.85 5.89 -0.21
C SER A 286 0.63 5.79 0.13
N LEU A 287 1.49 6.27 -0.77
CA LEU A 287 2.94 6.25 -0.53
C LEU A 287 3.35 7.06 0.71
N GLN A 288 2.55 8.06 1.13
CA GLN A 288 2.85 8.91 2.28
C GLN A 288 2.14 8.48 3.56
N MET A 289 1.45 7.34 3.55
CA MET A 289 0.70 6.86 4.71
C MET A 289 1.63 6.51 5.87
N ASP A 290 1.19 6.77 7.10
CA ASP A 290 1.98 6.46 8.28
C ASP A 290 1.73 5.03 8.76
N GLU A 291 2.72 4.16 8.52
CA GLU A 291 2.68 2.75 8.91
C GLU A 291 3.42 2.49 10.24
N SER A 292 3.81 3.53 10.98
CA SER A 292 4.51 3.38 12.27
C SER A 292 3.57 3.02 13.41
N TYR A 293 4.06 2.20 14.33
CA TYR A 293 3.32 1.79 15.52
C TYR A 293 4.26 1.43 16.67
N ALA A 294 3.70 1.34 17.87
CA ALA A 294 4.35 0.79 19.04
C ALA A 294 3.44 -0.24 19.72
N VAL A 295 4.01 -1.35 20.19
CA VAL A 295 3.34 -2.33 21.04
C VAL A 295 4.03 -2.37 22.39
N LEU A 296 3.28 -2.27 23.48
CA LEU A 296 3.79 -2.42 24.85
C LEU A 296 2.96 -3.45 25.60
N VAL A 297 3.64 -4.39 26.24
CA VAL A 297 3.06 -5.41 27.13
C VAL A 297 3.74 -5.23 28.48
N ASP A 298 3.03 -4.66 29.46
CA ASP A 298 3.61 -4.25 30.76
C ASP A 298 3.13 -5.07 31.97
N GLY A 299 2.33 -6.12 31.71
CA GLY A 299 1.84 -7.05 32.73
C GLY A 299 0.47 -6.73 33.32
N GLU A 300 -0.07 -5.55 33.04
CA GLU A 300 -1.47 -5.22 33.34
C GLU A 300 -2.35 -5.27 32.10
N GLN A 301 -1.83 -4.79 30.97
CA GLN A 301 -2.54 -4.76 29.70
C GLN A 301 -1.59 -4.73 28.51
N ILE A 302 -2.17 -4.79 27.32
CA ILE A 302 -1.47 -4.66 26.05
C ILE A 302 -1.86 -3.31 25.45
N PHE A 303 -0.88 -2.53 25.03
CA PHE A 303 -1.06 -1.28 24.33
C PHE A 303 -0.58 -1.41 22.90
N LEU A 304 -1.38 -0.92 21.96
CA LEU A 304 -0.99 -0.68 20.57
C LEU A 304 -1.23 0.80 20.28
N VAL A 305 -0.19 1.53 19.91
CA VAL A 305 -0.27 2.96 19.59
C VAL A 305 0.18 3.17 18.16
N ALA A 306 -0.60 3.89 17.36
CA ALA A 306 -0.28 4.22 15.98
C ALA A 306 -0.71 5.65 15.63
N ASN A 307 0.04 6.28 14.73
CA ASN A 307 -0.31 7.62 14.25
C ASN A 307 -1.50 7.58 13.28
N GLU A 308 -1.54 6.58 12.40
CA GLU A 308 -2.64 6.35 11.46
C GLU A 308 -3.21 4.93 11.56
N THR A 309 -4.35 4.71 10.91
CA THR A 309 -5.00 3.40 10.80
C THR A 309 -4.04 2.34 10.25
N TRP A 310 -3.19 2.70 9.29
CA TRP A 310 -2.26 1.78 8.63
C TRP A 310 -1.21 1.21 9.57
N GLY A 311 -0.62 2.04 10.44
CA GLY A 311 0.28 1.58 11.49
C GLY A 311 -0.40 0.63 12.47
N ALA A 312 -1.66 0.89 12.84
CA ALA A 312 -2.42 -0.02 13.70
C ALA A 312 -2.64 -1.39 13.03
N LEU A 313 -2.89 -1.45 11.71
CA LEU A 313 -2.96 -2.72 10.99
C LEU A 313 -1.64 -3.51 11.09
N ARG A 314 -0.49 -2.84 10.97
CA ARG A 314 0.84 -3.48 11.09
C ARG A 314 1.09 -3.98 12.51
N GLY A 315 0.68 -3.20 13.52
CA GLY A 315 0.83 -3.58 14.91
C GLY A 315 -0.10 -4.71 15.36
N LEU A 316 -1.32 -4.79 14.82
CA LEU A 316 -2.20 -5.94 15.04
C LEU A 316 -1.58 -7.23 14.48
N GLU A 317 -0.89 -7.15 13.35
CA GLU A 317 -0.19 -8.31 12.80
C GLU A 317 0.99 -8.74 13.68
N SER A 318 1.83 -7.80 14.13
CA SER A 318 2.89 -8.12 15.10
C SER A 318 2.33 -8.66 16.42
N LEU A 319 1.18 -8.18 16.87
CA LEU A 319 0.50 -8.71 18.05
C LEU A 319 0.07 -10.17 17.87
N ASN A 320 -0.49 -10.54 16.71
CA ASN A 320 -0.82 -11.94 16.40
C ASN A 320 0.40 -12.84 16.51
N GLN A 321 1.57 -12.37 16.05
CA GLN A 321 2.81 -13.14 16.04
C GLN A 321 3.47 -13.23 17.43
N LEU A 322 3.29 -12.21 18.27
CA LEU A 322 3.72 -12.18 19.67
C LEU A 322 2.98 -13.20 20.53
N MET A 323 1.72 -13.49 20.20
CA MET A 323 0.89 -14.44 20.92
C MET A 323 1.12 -15.86 20.43
N TRP A 324 1.23 -16.81 21.35
CA TRP A 324 1.38 -18.23 21.04
C TRP A 324 0.59 -19.08 22.02
N ARG A 325 0.26 -20.30 21.60
CA ARG A 325 -0.57 -21.24 22.34
C ARG A 325 0.23 -22.45 22.81
N THR A 326 -0.06 -22.93 24.02
CA THR A 326 0.53 -24.16 24.58
C THR A 326 0.19 -25.39 23.74
N SER A 327 1.02 -26.43 23.84
CA SER A 327 0.90 -27.65 23.03
C SER A 327 -0.39 -28.45 23.28
N ASP A 328 -0.96 -28.33 24.47
CA ASP A 328 -2.26 -28.89 24.86
C ASP A 328 -3.44 -28.03 24.39
N MET A 329 -3.18 -26.90 23.72
CA MET A 329 -4.17 -25.97 23.17
C MET A 329 -5.00 -25.22 24.21
N THR A 330 -4.64 -25.25 25.49
CA THR A 330 -5.47 -24.72 26.58
C THR A 330 -5.18 -23.27 26.93
N GLN A 331 -3.94 -22.81 26.78
CA GLN A 331 -3.49 -21.50 27.27
C GLN A 331 -2.78 -20.70 26.18
N VAL A 332 -2.99 -19.37 26.20
CA VAL A 332 -2.28 -18.42 25.32
C VAL A 332 -1.37 -17.55 26.16
N TYR A 333 -0.17 -17.30 25.65
CA TYR A 333 0.84 -16.49 26.30
C TYR A 333 1.35 -15.39 25.38
N ILE A 334 1.82 -14.33 26.01
CA ILE A 334 2.55 -13.23 25.37
C ILE A 334 3.74 -12.84 26.26
N ASN A 335 4.86 -12.45 25.63
CA ASN A 335 6.05 -11.97 26.35
C ASN A 335 5.87 -10.49 26.77
N GLN A 336 6.39 -10.12 27.95
CA GLN A 336 6.61 -8.73 28.31
C GLN A 336 7.57 -8.10 27.30
N THR A 337 7.07 -7.14 26.53
CA THR A 337 7.80 -6.59 25.41
C THR A 337 7.42 -5.15 25.12
N TYR A 338 8.38 -4.41 24.59
CA TYR A 338 8.17 -3.14 23.93
C TYR A 338 8.70 -3.24 22.49
N ILE A 339 7.85 -2.90 21.53
CA ILE A 339 8.17 -2.78 20.11
C ILE A 339 7.90 -1.34 19.71
N PHE A 340 8.84 -0.75 18.97
CA PHE A 340 8.59 0.43 18.15
C PHE A 340 9.02 0.10 16.72
N ASP A 341 8.08 0.25 15.78
CA ASP A 341 8.30 -0.23 14.43
C ASP A 341 7.79 0.76 13.37
N LYS A 342 8.48 0.76 12.25
CA LYS A 342 8.15 1.53 11.05
C LYS A 342 8.88 0.91 9.84
N PRO A 343 8.30 0.95 8.64
CA PRO A 343 8.97 0.43 7.46
C PRO A 343 10.16 1.31 7.08
N ARG A 344 11.27 0.69 6.63
CA ARG A 344 12.40 1.42 6.03
C ARG A 344 12.02 2.07 4.70
N PHE A 345 11.18 1.39 3.91
CA PHE A 345 10.75 1.84 2.59
C PHE A 345 9.21 1.86 2.49
N PRO A 346 8.62 2.94 1.94
CA PRO A 346 7.17 3.08 1.84
C PRO A 346 6.55 2.29 0.68
N HIS A 347 7.34 1.81 -0.28
CA HIS A 347 6.89 0.91 -1.36
C HIS A 347 7.47 -0.48 -1.11
N ARG A 348 6.60 -1.48 -0.88
CA ARG A 348 6.96 -2.88 -0.67
C ARG A 348 6.00 -3.74 -1.49
N GLY A 349 6.40 -3.98 -2.73
CA GLY A 349 5.55 -4.52 -3.79
C GLY A 349 5.64 -6.03 -3.96
N LEU A 350 4.53 -6.61 -4.44
CA LEU A 350 4.49 -7.90 -5.12
C LEU A 350 3.89 -7.66 -6.51
N LEU A 351 4.64 -8.01 -7.56
CA LEU A 351 4.12 -8.03 -8.93
C LEU A 351 3.42 -9.36 -9.18
N VAL A 352 2.19 -9.29 -9.69
CA VAL A 352 1.43 -10.47 -10.11
C VAL A 352 0.99 -10.29 -11.56
N ASP A 353 1.57 -11.11 -12.43
CA ASP A 353 1.17 -11.26 -13.84
C ASP A 353 -0.03 -12.20 -13.94
N THR A 354 -1.12 -11.66 -14.48
CA THR A 354 -2.36 -12.39 -14.67
C THR A 354 -2.79 -12.51 -16.13
N SER A 355 -1.91 -12.11 -17.06
CA SER A 355 -2.11 -12.26 -18.49
C SER A 355 -1.49 -13.54 -19.00
N ARG A 356 -0.20 -13.78 -18.72
CA ARG A 356 0.52 -14.98 -19.19
C ARG A 356 -0.22 -16.24 -18.76
N HIS A 357 -0.69 -16.25 -17.51
CA HIS A 357 -1.68 -17.20 -17.01
C HIS A 357 -2.73 -16.50 -16.17
N PHE A 358 -4.00 -16.86 -16.34
CA PHE A 358 -5.07 -16.33 -15.50
C PHE A 358 -4.96 -16.87 -14.06
N ILE A 359 -5.03 -15.96 -13.08
CA ILE A 359 -5.05 -16.28 -11.65
C ILE A 359 -6.45 -15.98 -11.11
N SER A 360 -7.12 -16.93 -10.48
CA SER A 360 -8.49 -16.65 -9.99
C SER A 360 -8.50 -15.57 -8.90
N LYS A 361 -9.60 -14.80 -8.83
CA LYS A 361 -9.84 -13.82 -7.74
C LYS A 361 -9.55 -14.42 -6.36
N SER A 362 -10.01 -15.65 -6.10
CA SER A 362 -9.75 -16.33 -4.82
C SER A 362 -8.26 -16.40 -4.48
N ILE A 363 -7.40 -16.75 -5.45
CA ILE A 363 -5.95 -16.83 -5.26
C ILE A 363 -5.33 -15.43 -5.08
N LEU A 364 -5.80 -14.41 -5.80
CA LEU A 364 -5.38 -13.03 -5.57
C LEU A 364 -5.69 -12.56 -4.14
N LEU A 365 -6.86 -12.90 -3.62
CA LEU A 365 -7.25 -12.59 -2.23
C LEU A 365 -6.39 -13.35 -1.20
N VAL A 366 -5.99 -14.61 -1.49
CA VAL A 366 -5.00 -15.32 -0.66
C VAL A 366 -3.65 -14.62 -0.66
N ASN A 367 -3.17 -14.16 -1.83
CA ASN A 367 -1.92 -13.41 -1.91
C ASN A 367 -2.00 -12.10 -1.12
N LEU A 368 -3.12 -11.38 -1.17
CA LEU A 368 -3.32 -10.15 -0.39
C LEU A 368 -3.29 -10.40 1.14
N GLU A 369 -3.78 -11.55 1.63
CA GLU A 369 -3.56 -11.91 3.05
C GLU A 369 -2.10 -12.20 3.35
N ALA A 370 -1.42 -12.98 2.50
CA ALA A 370 -0.01 -13.29 2.69
C ALA A 370 0.84 -12.02 2.70
N MET A 371 0.53 -11.07 1.81
CA MET A 371 1.13 -9.73 1.78
C MET A 371 0.90 -8.99 3.10
N ALA A 372 -0.32 -9.00 3.64
CA ALA A 372 -0.64 -8.35 4.91
C ALA A 372 0.17 -8.93 6.08
N TYR A 373 0.27 -10.25 6.19
CA TYR A 373 1.08 -10.92 7.23
C TYR A 373 2.58 -10.57 7.13
N ASN A 374 3.07 -10.38 5.90
CA ASN A 374 4.46 -9.98 5.63
C ASN A 374 4.67 -8.46 5.58
N LYS A 375 3.64 -7.67 5.92
CA LYS A 375 3.64 -6.20 5.88
C LYS A 375 4.00 -5.61 4.50
N LEU A 376 3.81 -6.36 3.40
CA LEU A 376 3.83 -5.81 2.04
C LEU A 376 2.61 -4.90 1.84
N ASN A 377 2.76 -3.83 1.06
CA ASN A 377 1.75 -2.77 0.97
C ASN A 377 1.43 -2.32 -0.45
N VAL A 378 2.00 -2.95 -1.49
CA VAL A 378 1.67 -2.68 -2.89
C VAL A 378 1.43 -4.00 -3.62
N LEU A 379 0.24 -4.18 -4.18
CA LEU A 379 0.00 -5.16 -5.23
C LEU A 379 0.21 -4.42 -6.55
N HIS A 380 1.31 -4.73 -7.23
CA HIS A 380 1.53 -4.34 -8.61
C HIS A 380 0.84 -5.39 -9.47
N TRP A 381 -0.31 -5.03 -10.03
CA TRP A 381 -1.11 -5.96 -10.78
C TRP A 381 -0.85 -5.78 -12.27
N HIS A 382 -0.06 -6.69 -12.84
CA HIS A 382 0.16 -6.80 -14.28
C HIS A 382 -1.02 -7.57 -14.90
N ILE A 383 -2.02 -6.81 -15.36
CA ILE A 383 -3.36 -7.35 -15.63
C ILE A 383 -3.45 -7.94 -17.05
N VAL A 384 -2.78 -7.32 -18.03
CA VAL A 384 -2.86 -7.68 -19.45
C VAL A 384 -1.47 -7.66 -20.08
N ASP A 385 -1.29 -8.46 -21.12
CA ASP A 385 -0.03 -8.62 -21.88
C ASP A 385 -0.36 -9.21 -23.27
N ASP A 386 0.65 -9.62 -24.03
CA ASP A 386 0.57 -10.29 -25.33
C ASP A 386 -0.35 -11.53 -25.31
N ASN A 387 -0.27 -12.32 -24.24
CA ASN A 387 -0.92 -13.62 -24.18
C ASN A 387 -2.43 -13.54 -23.96
N SER A 388 -2.89 -12.62 -23.10
CA SER A 388 -4.32 -12.47 -22.86
C SER A 388 -4.74 -11.11 -22.30
N PHE A 389 -6.01 -10.78 -22.52
CA PHE A 389 -6.68 -9.58 -22.04
C PHE A 389 -7.83 -9.93 -21.06
N PRO A 390 -7.55 -10.34 -19.81
CA PRO A 390 -8.58 -10.75 -18.86
C PRO A 390 -9.34 -9.58 -18.22
N TYR A 391 -8.88 -8.33 -18.36
CA TYR A 391 -9.57 -7.14 -17.84
C TYR A 391 -10.89 -6.87 -18.58
N GLN A 392 -12.03 -6.94 -17.88
CA GLN A 392 -13.32 -6.59 -18.49
C GLN A 392 -13.51 -5.08 -18.55
N SER A 393 -13.22 -4.49 -19.71
CA SER A 393 -13.55 -3.08 -19.94
C SER A 393 -15.04 -2.86 -20.19
N GLN A 394 -15.61 -1.80 -19.60
CA GLN A 394 -16.98 -1.37 -19.95
C GLN A 394 -16.98 -0.56 -21.25
N THR A 395 -15.95 0.26 -21.44
CA THR A 395 -15.75 1.13 -22.59
C THR A 395 -15.41 0.31 -23.83
N PHE A 396 -14.66 -0.77 -23.66
CA PHE A 396 -14.28 -1.68 -24.75
C PHE A 396 -14.58 -3.15 -24.39
N PRO A 397 -15.86 -3.58 -24.36
CA PRO A 397 -16.23 -4.94 -23.94
C PRO A 397 -15.60 -6.05 -24.80
N SER A 398 -15.31 -5.75 -26.06
CA SER A 398 -14.73 -6.71 -26.99
C SER A 398 -13.31 -7.14 -26.63
N LEU A 399 -12.57 -6.35 -25.82
CA LEU A 399 -11.19 -6.67 -25.42
C LEU A 399 -11.13 -7.99 -24.67
N SER A 400 -11.86 -8.14 -23.56
CA SER A 400 -11.89 -9.41 -22.83
C SER A 400 -12.74 -10.49 -23.49
N GLN A 401 -13.77 -10.11 -24.27
CA GLN A 401 -14.59 -11.09 -25.00
C GLN A 401 -13.79 -11.88 -26.03
N LYS A 402 -12.75 -11.28 -26.62
CA LYS A 402 -11.93 -11.89 -27.68
C LYS A 402 -10.48 -12.15 -27.26
N GLY A 403 -9.93 -11.38 -26.33
CA GLY A 403 -8.54 -11.47 -25.91
C GLY A 403 -8.30 -12.25 -24.61
N ALA A 404 -9.31 -12.59 -23.82
CA ALA A 404 -9.12 -13.44 -22.64
C ALA A 404 -8.91 -14.91 -23.04
N TRP A 405 -8.17 -15.66 -22.22
CA TRP A 405 -7.95 -17.10 -22.42
C TRP A 405 -9.24 -17.89 -22.61
N ASN A 406 -10.27 -17.58 -21.81
CA ASN A 406 -11.64 -18.04 -22.04
C ASN A 406 -12.65 -17.09 -21.37
N LYS A 407 -13.95 -17.27 -21.69
CA LYS A 407 -15.04 -16.40 -21.17
C LYS A 407 -15.21 -16.38 -19.64
N ARG A 408 -14.65 -17.35 -18.91
CA ARG A 408 -14.69 -17.44 -17.43
C ARG A 408 -13.41 -16.93 -16.77
N GLN A 409 -12.35 -16.73 -17.53
CA GLN A 409 -11.04 -16.24 -17.09
C GLN A 409 -10.95 -14.73 -17.33
N VAL A 410 -11.87 -14.01 -16.71
CA VAL A 410 -12.06 -12.56 -16.87
C VAL A 410 -12.23 -11.95 -15.50
N TYR A 411 -11.59 -10.81 -15.25
CA TYR A 411 -11.85 -9.99 -14.07
C TYR A 411 -12.96 -8.99 -14.40
N THR A 412 -14.14 -9.23 -13.84
CA THR A 412 -15.24 -8.28 -14.00
C THR A 412 -14.96 -7.00 -13.22
N GLN A 413 -15.68 -5.94 -13.58
CA GLN A 413 -15.65 -4.67 -12.84
C GLN A 413 -15.98 -4.84 -11.35
N HIS A 414 -16.85 -5.81 -11.03
CA HIS A 414 -17.17 -6.15 -9.65
C HIS A 414 -16.00 -6.87 -8.96
N ASP A 415 -15.38 -7.85 -9.63
CA ASP A 415 -14.21 -8.55 -9.09
C ASP A 415 -13.06 -7.57 -8.77
N ILE A 416 -12.79 -6.63 -9.67
CA ILE A 416 -11.74 -5.62 -9.49
C ILE A 416 -12.05 -4.75 -8.26
N LYS A 417 -13.29 -4.26 -8.12
CA LYS A 417 -13.70 -3.46 -6.96
C LYS A 417 -13.57 -4.23 -5.65
N GLU A 418 -13.92 -5.52 -5.64
CA GLU A 418 -13.76 -6.38 -4.46
C GLU A 418 -12.28 -6.60 -4.11
N ILE A 419 -11.42 -6.85 -5.09
CA ILE A 419 -9.98 -7.01 -4.89
C ILE A 419 -9.37 -5.72 -4.32
N VAL A 420 -9.72 -4.56 -4.91
CA VAL A 420 -9.25 -3.23 -4.48
C VAL A 420 -9.71 -2.91 -3.05
N GLU A 421 -10.97 -3.18 -2.70
CA GLU A 421 -11.48 -2.97 -1.34
C GLU A 421 -10.84 -3.94 -0.33
N PHE A 422 -10.66 -5.20 -0.71
CA PHE A 422 -10.02 -6.20 0.14
C PHE A 422 -8.55 -5.85 0.43
N ALA A 423 -7.84 -5.32 -0.56
CA ALA A 423 -6.50 -4.78 -0.41
C ALA A 423 -6.49 -3.56 0.53
N ARG A 424 -7.43 -2.61 0.34
CA ARG A 424 -7.57 -1.43 1.20
C ARG A 424 -7.75 -1.79 2.67
N LEU A 425 -8.58 -2.79 2.95
CA LEU A 425 -8.85 -3.29 4.30
C LEU A 425 -7.62 -3.92 5.00
N ARG A 426 -6.54 -4.14 4.24
CA ARG A 426 -5.22 -4.62 4.70
C ARG A 426 -4.14 -3.54 4.57
N GLY A 427 -4.51 -2.31 4.22
CA GLY A 427 -3.56 -1.23 3.96
C GLY A 427 -2.63 -1.54 2.78
N ILE A 428 -3.14 -2.25 1.77
CA ILE A 428 -2.42 -2.59 0.54
C ILE A 428 -2.98 -1.71 -0.58
N ARG A 429 -2.06 -1.04 -1.29
CA ARG A 429 -2.31 -0.27 -2.50
C ARG A 429 -2.41 -1.22 -3.68
N VAL A 430 -3.32 -0.98 -4.62
CA VAL A 430 -3.39 -1.72 -5.87
C VAL A 430 -2.98 -0.78 -6.99
N ILE A 431 -1.79 -1.00 -7.55
CA ILE A 431 -1.27 -0.26 -8.70
C ILE A 431 -1.48 -1.16 -9.92
N PRO A 432 -2.45 -0.85 -10.79
CA PRO A 432 -2.62 -1.63 -12.01
C PRO A 432 -1.54 -1.27 -13.02
N GLU A 433 -1.21 -2.23 -13.87
CA GLU A 433 -0.37 -2.04 -15.03
C GLU A 433 -1.16 -2.33 -16.31
N PHE A 434 -1.04 -1.39 -17.24
CA PHE A 434 -1.43 -1.55 -18.63
C PHE A 434 -0.19 -1.32 -19.48
N ASP A 435 0.49 -2.40 -19.84
CA ASP A 435 1.78 -2.34 -20.52
C ASP A 435 1.65 -1.81 -21.95
N ILE A 436 2.33 -0.71 -22.25
CA ILE A 436 2.32 -0.05 -23.55
C ILE A 436 3.69 0.58 -23.84
N PRO A 437 4.08 0.72 -25.13
CA PRO A 437 3.40 0.23 -26.32
C PRO A 437 3.67 -1.25 -26.62
N GLY A 438 4.67 -1.86 -25.97
CA GLY A 438 4.98 -3.29 -26.04
C GLY A 438 3.89 -4.14 -25.39
N HIS A 439 4.07 -5.47 -25.37
CA HIS A 439 3.20 -6.38 -24.60
C HIS A 439 1.68 -6.22 -24.84
N THR A 440 1.27 -5.87 -26.06
CA THR A 440 -0.12 -5.53 -26.40
C THR A 440 -0.77 -6.48 -27.40
N ARG A 441 -0.13 -7.58 -27.81
CA ARG A 441 -0.62 -8.46 -28.89
C ARG A 441 -2.04 -8.99 -28.66
N SER A 442 -2.47 -9.21 -27.42
CA SER A 442 -3.84 -9.65 -27.11
C SER A 442 -4.92 -8.64 -27.56
N LEU A 443 -4.56 -7.36 -27.74
CA LEU A 443 -5.45 -6.36 -28.33
C LEU A 443 -5.81 -6.69 -29.78
N ALA A 444 -4.94 -7.37 -30.53
CA ALA A 444 -5.15 -7.68 -31.95
C ALA A 444 -6.42 -8.49 -32.21
N TYR A 445 -6.87 -9.29 -31.24
CA TYR A 445 -8.12 -10.04 -31.35
C TYR A 445 -9.36 -9.14 -31.42
N SER A 446 -9.27 -7.91 -30.91
CA SER A 446 -10.39 -6.96 -30.87
C SER A 446 -10.14 -5.67 -31.64
N LYS A 447 -8.90 -5.21 -31.71
CA LYS A 447 -8.49 -3.88 -32.16
C LYS A 447 -7.21 -3.97 -33.01
N PRO A 448 -7.15 -4.84 -34.03
CA PRO A 448 -5.95 -5.02 -34.85
C PRO A 448 -5.49 -3.72 -35.53
N GLU A 449 -6.40 -2.77 -35.77
CA GLU A 449 -6.10 -1.46 -36.33
C GLU A 449 -5.17 -0.59 -35.47
N LEU A 450 -5.03 -0.90 -34.17
CA LEU A 450 -4.20 -0.14 -33.24
C LEU A 450 -2.74 -0.62 -33.16
N LEU A 451 -2.41 -1.75 -33.78
CA LEU A 451 -1.09 -2.37 -33.65
C LEU A 451 -0.31 -2.31 -34.97
N ALA A 452 1.01 -2.33 -34.85
CA ALA A 452 1.91 -2.50 -35.98
C ALA A 452 1.79 -3.91 -36.58
N GLN A 453 1.81 -4.01 -37.91
CA GLN A 453 1.95 -5.29 -38.60
C GLN A 453 3.43 -5.59 -38.83
N CYS A 454 4.01 -6.41 -37.97
CA CYS A 454 5.41 -6.82 -38.08
C CYS A 454 5.57 -8.01 -39.03
N GLN A 455 6.80 -8.21 -39.50
CA GLN A 455 7.20 -9.41 -40.22
C GLN A 455 8.12 -10.27 -39.34
N GLY A 456 7.83 -11.57 -39.25
CA GLY A 456 8.67 -12.56 -38.59
C GLY A 456 10.02 -12.71 -39.30
N TYR A 457 11.10 -12.70 -38.53
CA TYR A 457 12.47 -12.73 -39.06
C TYR A 457 12.81 -14.04 -39.79
N GLU A 458 12.24 -15.17 -39.35
CA GLU A 458 12.59 -16.50 -39.86
C GLU A 458 11.63 -17.03 -40.94
N ASP A 459 10.36 -16.63 -40.92
CA ASP A 459 9.30 -17.26 -41.73
C ASP A 459 8.45 -16.26 -42.54
N ASN A 460 8.76 -14.96 -42.51
CA ASN A 460 7.96 -13.89 -43.11
C ASN A 460 6.48 -13.89 -42.66
N THR A 461 6.14 -14.52 -41.52
CA THR A 461 4.78 -14.47 -41.02
C THR A 461 4.44 -13.07 -40.53
N VAL A 462 3.27 -12.58 -40.91
CA VAL A 462 2.78 -11.30 -40.41
C VAL A 462 2.17 -11.53 -39.04
N TYR A 463 2.66 -10.79 -38.04
CA TYR A 463 2.10 -10.80 -36.70
C TYR A 463 1.91 -9.37 -36.18
N PHE A 464 1.08 -9.21 -35.14
CA PHE A 464 0.86 -7.91 -34.51
C PHE A 464 1.87 -7.69 -33.39
N GLY A 465 2.59 -6.58 -33.45
CA GLY A 465 3.57 -6.16 -32.45
C GLY A 465 3.09 -4.97 -31.62
N PRO A 466 3.97 -4.01 -31.30
CA PRO A 466 3.62 -2.88 -30.44
C PRO A 466 2.50 -2.02 -31.02
N LEU A 467 1.87 -1.21 -30.15
CA LEU A 467 0.91 -0.19 -30.57
C LEU A 467 1.50 0.72 -31.66
N ASN A 468 0.66 1.11 -32.62
CA ASN A 468 0.99 2.05 -33.68
C ASN A 468 1.09 3.48 -33.10
N PRO A 469 2.28 4.09 -33.04
CA PRO A 469 2.44 5.40 -32.42
C PRO A 469 1.99 6.56 -33.33
N PHE A 470 1.69 6.31 -34.60
CA PHE A 470 1.47 7.36 -35.60
C PHE A 470 0.01 7.70 -35.86
N ILE A 471 -0.93 6.86 -35.42
CA ILE A 471 -2.37 7.07 -35.62
C ILE A 471 -3.01 7.68 -34.37
N ASN A 472 -4.01 8.54 -34.55
CA ASN A 472 -4.65 9.25 -33.44
C ASN A 472 -5.56 8.33 -32.62
N GLU A 473 -6.10 7.31 -33.26
CA GLU A 473 -6.97 6.28 -32.71
C GLU A 473 -6.29 5.53 -31.55
N THR A 474 -4.98 5.29 -31.62
CA THR A 474 -4.18 4.73 -30.52
C THR A 474 -4.28 5.58 -29.26
N TYR A 475 -4.13 6.89 -29.40
CA TYR A 475 -4.16 7.82 -28.27
C TYR A 475 -5.57 8.03 -27.72
N GLN A 476 -6.59 8.04 -28.60
CA GLN A 476 -7.99 8.06 -28.18
C GLN A 476 -8.36 6.79 -27.41
N PHE A 477 -7.85 5.63 -27.83
CA PHE A 477 -8.02 4.38 -27.11
C PHE A 477 -7.37 4.45 -25.72
N ILE A 478 -6.09 4.86 -25.64
CA ILE A 478 -5.36 5.00 -24.37
C ILE A 478 -6.07 5.97 -23.43
N GLU A 479 -6.48 7.16 -23.90
CA GLU A 479 -7.19 8.15 -23.08
C GLU A 479 -8.48 7.57 -22.47
N ASN A 480 -9.33 6.95 -23.30
CA ASN A 480 -10.59 6.37 -22.84
C ASN A 480 -10.38 5.18 -21.89
N PHE A 481 -9.38 4.34 -22.16
CA PHE A 481 -9.05 3.21 -21.30
C PHE A 481 -8.52 3.66 -19.93
N LEU A 482 -7.63 4.67 -19.91
CA LEU A 482 -7.08 5.22 -18.66
C LEU A 482 -8.15 5.91 -17.81
N ILE A 483 -9.11 6.62 -18.40
CA ILE A 483 -10.26 7.18 -17.67
C ILE A 483 -11.00 6.08 -16.90
N GLU A 484 -11.25 4.94 -17.54
CA GLU A 484 -11.92 3.81 -16.90
C GLU A 484 -11.07 3.22 -15.77
N MET A 485 -9.78 2.98 -16.02
CA MET A 485 -8.86 2.48 -14.99
C MET A 485 -8.79 3.41 -13.78
N PHE A 486 -8.71 4.73 -13.98
CA PHE A 486 -8.61 5.70 -12.89
C PHE A 486 -9.86 5.69 -11.98
N ASN A 487 -11.03 5.32 -12.52
CA ASN A 487 -12.25 5.19 -11.72
C ASN A 487 -12.27 3.92 -10.85
N LEU A 488 -11.59 2.85 -11.28
CA LEU A 488 -11.54 1.56 -10.57
C LEU A 488 -10.37 1.45 -9.61
N PHE A 489 -9.25 2.09 -9.96
CA PHE A 489 -8.01 2.05 -9.22
C PHE A 489 -7.73 3.44 -8.62
N PRO A 490 -7.99 3.61 -7.32
CA PRO A 490 -7.89 4.90 -6.64
C PRO A 490 -6.45 5.28 -6.24
N ASP A 491 -5.46 4.41 -6.49
CA ASP A 491 -4.06 4.73 -6.19
C ASP A 491 -3.58 5.95 -6.99
N GLU A 492 -2.68 6.73 -6.40
CA GLU A 492 -2.09 7.91 -7.05
C GLU A 492 -1.15 7.53 -8.21
N TYR A 493 -0.77 6.25 -8.35
CA TYR A 493 0.13 5.74 -9.37
C TYR A 493 -0.58 4.82 -10.35
N ILE A 494 -0.13 4.87 -11.60
CA ILE A 494 -0.49 3.94 -12.68
C ILE A 494 0.81 3.43 -13.29
N HIS A 495 0.94 2.12 -13.50
CA HIS A 495 2.06 1.56 -14.24
C HIS A 495 1.68 1.46 -15.71
N LEU A 496 2.52 1.97 -16.60
CA LEU A 496 2.30 1.93 -18.04
C LEU A 496 3.30 1.02 -18.76
N GLY A 497 4.11 0.27 -17.99
CA GLY A 497 5.06 -0.70 -18.51
C GLY A 497 6.17 -0.04 -19.30
N GLY A 498 6.29 -0.42 -20.57
CA GLY A 498 7.25 0.16 -21.52
C GLY A 498 8.58 -0.56 -21.60
N ASP A 499 8.62 -1.78 -21.10
CA ASP A 499 9.71 -2.74 -21.26
C ASP A 499 9.72 -3.35 -22.67
N GLU A 500 10.88 -3.88 -23.04
CA GLU A 500 11.12 -4.75 -24.20
C GLU A 500 10.51 -4.30 -25.55
N VAL A 501 10.26 -3.00 -25.75
CA VAL A 501 9.69 -2.50 -27.01
C VAL A 501 10.66 -2.77 -28.14
N GLN A 502 10.21 -3.52 -29.15
CA GLN A 502 11.01 -3.87 -30.34
C GLN A 502 10.75 -2.87 -31.47
N PRO A 503 11.58 -1.83 -31.68
CA PRO A 503 11.30 -0.79 -32.68
C PRO A 503 11.43 -1.30 -34.11
N ALA A 504 12.19 -2.39 -34.30
CA ALA A 504 12.35 -3.07 -35.57
C ALA A 504 11.02 -3.51 -36.21
N CYS A 505 9.98 -3.75 -35.40
CA CYS A 505 8.65 -4.02 -35.93
C CYS A 505 8.08 -2.81 -36.70
N TRP A 506 8.22 -1.60 -36.17
CA TRP A 506 7.76 -0.38 -36.85
C TRP A 506 8.54 -0.11 -38.13
N ASP A 507 9.81 -0.51 -38.18
CA ASP A 507 10.66 -0.42 -39.37
C ASP A 507 10.32 -1.46 -40.45
N ALA A 508 9.45 -2.43 -40.16
CA ALA A 508 8.96 -3.44 -41.11
C ALA A 508 7.57 -3.10 -41.69
N ASP A 509 6.84 -2.16 -41.09
CA ASP A 509 5.50 -1.75 -41.52
C ASP A 509 5.58 -0.59 -42.54
N LEU A 510 5.14 -0.84 -43.78
CA LEU A 510 5.27 0.12 -44.89
C LEU A 510 4.59 1.46 -44.63
N GLU A 511 3.49 1.49 -43.87
CA GLU A 511 2.79 2.73 -43.55
C GLU A 511 3.55 3.52 -42.49
N MET A 512 4.13 2.81 -41.50
CA MET A 512 4.95 3.41 -40.45
C MET A 512 6.25 3.96 -41.00
N ILE A 513 6.97 3.22 -41.86
CA ILE A 513 8.20 3.69 -42.51
C ILE A 513 7.97 5.03 -43.23
N ARG A 514 6.85 5.15 -43.96
CA ARG A 514 6.50 6.41 -44.65
C ARG A 514 6.24 7.55 -43.68
N THR A 515 5.62 7.26 -42.53
CA THR A 515 5.30 8.29 -41.53
C THR A 515 6.54 8.69 -40.74
N GLN A 516 7.40 7.74 -40.39
CA GLN A 516 8.74 7.95 -39.82
C GLN A 516 9.57 8.88 -40.69
N ALA A 517 9.63 8.64 -42.01
CA ALA A 517 10.34 9.50 -42.95
C ALA A 517 9.76 10.93 -43.00
N LYS A 518 8.43 11.10 -42.95
CA LYS A 518 7.78 12.42 -42.95
C LYS A 518 8.04 13.22 -41.67
N LEU A 519 8.10 12.53 -40.52
CA LEU A 519 8.28 13.16 -39.21
C LEU A 519 9.75 13.20 -38.76
N ASN A 520 10.66 12.61 -39.54
CA ASN A 520 12.06 12.44 -39.19
C ASN A 520 12.26 11.72 -37.83
N LEU A 521 11.49 10.65 -37.61
CA LEU A 521 11.51 9.81 -36.40
C LEU A 521 11.98 8.40 -36.76
N GLN A 522 12.89 7.82 -35.98
CA GLN A 522 13.30 6.41 -36.07
C GLN A 522 13.75 5.90 -34.69
N GLY A 523 13.61 4.60 -34.44
CA GLY A 523 14.09 3.93 -33.22
C GLY A 523 13.64 4.64 -31.94
N ALA A 524 14.61 5.06 -31.11
CA ALA A 524 14.36 5.75 -29.83
C ALA A 524 13.52 7.05 -29.98
N LEU A 525 13.66 7.77 -31.11
CA LEU A 525 12.87 8.99 -31.35
C LEU A 525 11.38 8.69 -31.56
N THR A 526 11.06 7.53 -32.15
CA THR A 526 9.67 7.08 -32.28
C THR A 526 9.07 6.74 -30.91
N LEU A 527 9.86 6.10 -30.04
CA LEU A 527 9.45 5.78 -28.68
C LEU A 527 9.26 7.04 -27.82
N ASP A 528 10.19 8.00 -27.90
CA ASP A 528 10.05 9.32 -27.26
C ASP A 528 8.80 10.07 -27.74
N TYR A 529 8.52 10.03 -29.04
CA TYR A 529 7.30 10.60 -29.61
C TYR A 529 6.03 9.98 -29.03
N PHE A 530 5.98 8.65 -28.88
CA PHE A 530 4.87 7.94 -28.26
C PHE A 530 4.68 8.37 -26.79
N TRP A 531 5.75 8.32 -25.99
CA TRP A 531 5.67 8.60 -24.56
C TRP A 531 5.33 10.06 -24.25
N LYS A 532 5.83 11.02 -25.04
CA LYS A 532 5.42 12.43 -24.91
C LYS A 532 3.91 12.60 -25.07
N ARG A 533 3.30 11.88 -26.00
CA ARG A 533 1.85 11.93 -26.22
C ARG A 533 1.08 11.24 -25.09
N VAL A 534 1.52 10.06 -24.64
CA VAL A 534 0.91 9.35 -23.48
C VAL A 534 0.99 10.19 -22.20
N GLN A 535 2.15 10.80 -21.93
CA GLN A 535 2.34 11.66 -20.77
C GLN A 535 1.42 12.89 -20.83
N ASN A 536 1.25 13.48 -22.02
CA ASN A 536 0.33 14.60 -22.21
C ASN A 536 -1.12 14.19 -21.91
N ILE A 537 -1.55 12.99 -22.33
CA ILE A 537 -2.87 12.45 -21.99
C ILE A 537 -3.04 12.36 -20.48
N VAL A 538 -2.13 11.71 -19.76
CA VAL A 538 -2.23 11.55 -18.30
C VAL A 538 -2.25 12.91 -17.59
N THR A 539 -1.43 13.86 -18.05
CA THR A 539 -1.38 15.22 -17.52
C THR A 539 -2.70 15.96 -17.72
N GLU A 540 -3.24 15.92 -18.93
CA GLU A 540 -4.51 16.57 -19.29
C GLU A 540 -5.71 15.96 -18.57
N LEU A 541 -5.75 14.63 -18.40
CA LEU A 541 -6.77 13.98 -17.59
C LEU A 541 -6.73 14.47 -16.13
N GLY A 542 -5.53 14.63 -15.56
CA GLY A 542 -5.34 15.19 -14.22
C GLY A 542 -5.66 16.69 -14.11
N ASN A 543 -5.50 17.46 -15.19
CA ASN A 543 -5.88 18.87 -15.27
C ASN A 543 -7.39 19.04 -15.35
N ARG A 544 -8.06 18.24 -16.18
CA ARG A 544 -9.53 18.25 -16.36
C ARG A 544 -10.26 17.81 -15.10
N GLN A 545 -9.75 16.77 -14.42
CA GLN A 545 -10.35 16.23 -13.21
C GLN A 545 -9.25 15.96 -12.17
N PRO A 546 -9.13 16.78 -11.10
CA PRO A 546 -8.09 16.58 -10.09
C PRO A 546 -8.07 15.20 -9.43
N ALA A 547 -9.23 14.53 -9.34
CA ALA A 547 -9.34 13.16 -8.84
C ALA A 547 -8.67 12.11 -9.75
N ASN A 548 -8.43 12.44 -11.03
CA ASN A 548 -7.75 11.61 -12.03
C ASN A 548 -6.25 11.92 -12.13
N ARG A 549 -5.72 12.81 -11.28
CA ARG A 549 -4.29 13.06 -11.27
C ARG A 549 -3.57 11.77 -10.88
N ARG A 550 -2.68 11.31 -11.75
CA ARG A 550 -1.84 10.12 -11.55
C ARG A 550 -0.38 10.44 -11.78
N LYS A 551 0.48 9.67 -11.13
CA LYS A 551 1.91 9.59 -11.39
C LYS A 551 2.18 8.32 -12.20
N ILE A 552 2.99 8.43 -13.23
CA ILE A 552 3.32 7.30 -14.09
C ILE A 552 4.51 6.55 -13.49
N VAL A 553 4.39 5.23 -13.43
CA VAL A 553 5.50 4.29 -13.23
C VAL A 553 5.76 3.60 -14.57
N VAL A 554 7.02 3.39 -14.90
CA VAL A 554 7.47 2.70 -16.10
C VAL A 554 8.65 1.80 -15.76
N TRP A 555 8.88 0.80 -16.61
CA TRP A 555 10.11 0.03 -16.59
C TRP A 555 11.32 0.88 -17.00
N GLN A 556 12.52 0.40 -16.66
CA GLN A 556 13.77 1.12 -16.81
C GLN A 556 14.12 1.49 -18.24
N GLU A 557 13.64 0.75 -19.23
CA GLU A 557 13.95 0.97 -20.64
C GLU A 557 13.39 2.29 -21.13
N VAL A 558 12.19 2.66 -20.68
CA VAL A 558 11.64 3.99 -20.97
C VAL A 558 12.61 5.04 -20.41
N ALA A 559 13.08 4.89 -19.17
CA ALA A 559 14.04 5.80 -18.53
C ALA A 559 15.33 5.95 -19.36
N ALA A 560 15.89 4.83 -19.80
CA ALA A 560 17.14 4.77 -20.55
C ALA A 560 17.02 5.31 -21.98
N GLN A 561 15.84 5.20 -22.61
CA GLN A 561 15.64 5.52 -24.03
C GLN A 561 14.97 6.88 -24.26
N VAL A 562 14.30 7.47 -23.26
CA VAL A 562 13.40 8.63 -23.43
C VAL A 562 13.77 9.85 -22.56
N PHE A 563 14.57 9.72 -21.48
CA PHE A 563 14.67 10.80 -20.49
C PHE A 563 16.05 11.47 -20.38
N GLU A 564 16.27 12.53 -21.16
CA GLU A 564 17.10 13.66 -20.69
C GLU A 564 16.17 14.70 -20.04
N GLU A 565 16.23 14.78 -18.70
CA GLU A 565 15.72 15.88 -17.87
C GLU A 565 14.26 16.32 -18.07
N ARG A 566 13.26 15.76 -17.35
CA ARG A 566 12.06 16.50 -16.83
C ARG A 566 10.93 15.69 -16.16
N LEU A 567 11.13 14.46 -15.68
CA LEU A 567 10.00 13.69 -15.16
C LEU A 567 10.21 13.13 -13.75
N CYS A 568 9.19 13.32 -12.89
CA CYS A 568 9.02 12.59 -11.63
C CYS A 568 8.56 11.16 -11.96
N VAL A 569 9.47 10.37 -12.51
CA VAL A 569 9.26 8.96 -12.82
C VAL A 569 10.02 8.12 -11.80
N ILE A 570 9.36 7.10 -11.27
CA ILE A 570 10.02 6.05 -10.52
C ILE A 570 10.27 4.93 -11.52
N SER A 571 11.54 4.66 -11.81
CA SER A 571 11.98 3.51 -12.60
C SER A 571 12.08 2.31 -11.67
N LEU A 572 11.45 1.19 -12.04
CA LEU A 572 11.73 -0.11 -11.42
C LEU A 572 12.85 -0.79 -12.23
N VAL A 573 13.78 -1.45 -11.54
CA VAL A 573 14.87 -2.23 -12.13
C VAL A 573 14.52 -3.70 -11.90
N GLU A 574 14.58 -4.51 -12.95
CA GLU A 574 14.37 -5.97 -12.87
C GLU A 574 15.37 -6.67 -11.93
#